data_AF-A0A4P6UQT9-F1
#
_entry.id   AF-A0A4P6UQT9-F1
#
_cell.length_a   1.000
_cell.length_b   1.000
_cell.length_c   1.000
_cell.angle_alpha   90.00
_cell.angle_beta   90.00
_cell.angle_gamma   90.00
#
_symmetry.space_group_name_H-M   'P 1'
#
loop_
_entity.id
_entity.type
_entity.pdbx_description
1 polymer ?
#
loop_
_entity_poly.entity_id
_entity_poly.type
_entity_poly.pdbx_seq_one_letter_code
_entity_poly.pdbx_strand_id
1 'polypeptide(L)' 'MEELLIQLEHLREKMIRSGLEHGLQSKKTIQLSKQLDKIIDQYVQQTLVAISKK' A
#
# COMPACT_ATOMS: atom_id res chain seq x y z
N MET A 1 5.95 -2.69 -12.82
CA MET A 1 5.40 -3.67 -11.86
C MET A 1 6.31 -3.81 -10.64
N GLU A 2 7.62 -4.02 -10.83
CA GLU A 2 8.61 -4.09 -9.74
C GLU A 2 8.68 -2.80 -8.88
N GLU A 3 8.72 -1.62 -9.51
CA GLU A 3 8.72 -0.34 -8.78
C GLU A 3 7.47 -0.14 -7.90
N LEU A 4 6.31 -0.61 -8.35
CA LEU A 4 5.05 -0.50 -7.60
C LEU A 4 5.06 -1.43 -6.37
N LEU A 5 5.66 -2.61 -6.51
CA LEU A 5 5.86 -3.56 -5.40
C LEU A 5 6.84 -3.00 -4.36
N ILE A 6 7.94 -2.37 -4.79
CA ILE A 6 8.90 -1.72 -3.90
C ILE A 6 8.22 -0.60 -3.10
N GLN A 7 7.41 0.23 -3.76
CA GLN A 7 6.68 1.31 -3.09
C GLN A 7 5.64 0.77 -2.09
N LEU A 8 4.93 -0.30 -2.46
CA LEU A 8 3.97 -0.98 -1.59
C LEU A 8 4.66 -1.51 -0.33
N GLU A 9 5.78 -2.20 -0.48
CA GLU A 9 6.55 -2.76 0.62
C GLU A 9 7.05 -1.68 1.58
N HIS A 10 7.67 -0.63 1.04
CA HIS A 10 8.16 0.49 1.84
C HIS A 10 7.07 1.19 2.63
N LEU A 11 5.89 1.34 2.02
CA LEU A 11 4.75 1.97 2.68
C LEU A 11 4.12 1.07 3.74
N ARG A 12 4.08 -0.24 3.50
CA ARG A 12 3.67 -1.24 4.49
C ARG A 12 4.53 -1.16 5.74
N GLU A 13 5.86 -1.16 5.58
CA GLU A 13 6.78 -1.05 6.71
C GLU A 13 6.56 0.22 7.53
N LYS A 14 6.39 1.37 6.86
CA LYS A 14 6.09 2.64 7.52
C LYS A 14 4.77 2.60 8.30
N MET A 15 3.73 2.01 7.72
CA MET A 15 2.44 1.86 8.39
C MET A 15 2.57 0.99 9.65
N ILE A 16 3.26 -0.15 9.56
CA ILE A 16 3.48 -1.07 10.68
C ILE A 16 4.24 -0.35 11.80
N ARG A 17 5.36 0.31 11.48
CA ARG A 17 6.14 1.07 12.47
C ARG A 17 5.29 2.15 13.13
N SER A 18 4.52 2.91 12.35
CA SER A 18 3.59 3.92 12.89
C SER A 18 2.51 3.30 13.79
N GLY A 19 1.99 2.12 13.46
CA GLY A 19 1.03 1.39 14.27
C GLY A 19 1.60 0.94 15.61
N LEU A 20 2.86 0.49 15.62
CA LEU A 20 3.59 0.10 16.83
C LEU A 20 3.94 1.32 17.71
N GLU A 21 4.38 2.42 17.10
CA GLU A 21 4.84 3.63 17.82
C GLU A 21 3.70 4.53 18.30
N HIS A 22 2.63 4.67 17.52
CA HIS A 22 1.58 5.67 17.74
C HIS A 22 0.18 5.07 17.89
N GLY A 23 0.04 3.76 17.69
CA GLY A 23 -1.25 3.08 17.64
C GLY A 23 -1.92 3.14 16.26
N LEU A 24 -2.86 2.23 16.05
CA LEU A 24 -3.61 2.09 14.79
C LEU A 24 -4.57 3.25 14.53
N GLN A 25 -5.08 3.88 15.59
CA GLN A 25 -5.98 5.03 15.49
C GLN A 25 -5.26 6.36 15.30
N SER A 26 -3.92 6.38 15.29
CA SER A 26 -3.19 7.62 15.07
C SER A 26 -3.47 8.17 13.67
N LYS A 27 -3.59 9.49 13.54
CA LYS A 27 -3.79 10.16 12.26
C LYS A 27 -2.72 9.75 11.23
N LYS A 28 -1.48 9.55 11.68
CA LYS A 28 -0.35 9.11 10.87
C LYS A 28 -0.55 7.69 10.35
N THR A 29 -0.92 6.74 11.22
CA THR A 29 -1.16 5.34 10.81
C THR A 29 -2.35 5.23 9.86
N ILE A 30 -3.43 5.99 10.10
CA ILE A 30 -4.60 6.03 9.22
C ILE A 30 -4.24 6.61 7.83
N GLN A 31 -3.41 7.66 7.78
CA GLN A 31 -2.95 8.22 6.50
C GLN A 31 -2.09 7.22 5.72
N LEU A 32 -1.18 6.51 6.40
CA LEU A 32 -0.34 5.48 5.79
C LEU A 32 -1.19 4.31 5.27
N SER A 33 -2.20 3.86 6.03
CA SER A 33 -3.16 2.85 5.59
C SER A 33 -3.90 3.27 4.32
N LYS A 34 -4.45 4.50 4.26
CA LYS A 34 -5.13 5.01 3.05
C LYS A 34 -4.20 5.13 1.84
N GLN A 35 -2.92 5.43 2.04
CA GLN A 35 -1.95 5.46 0.95
C GLN A 35 -1.63 4.05 0.47
N LEU A 36 -1.52 3.08 1.39
CA LEU A 36 -1.26 1.69 1.07
C LEU A 36 -2.40 1.08 0.25
N ASP A 37 -3.65 1.33 0.65
CA ASP A 37 -4.84 0.89 -0.08
C ASP A 37 -4.83 1.38 -1.54
N LYS A 38 -4.46 2.64 -1.78
CA LYS A 38 -4.36 3.20 -3.15
C LYS A 38 -3.33 2.48 -4.01
N ILE A 39 -2.18 2.11 -3.44
CA ILE A 39 -1.14 1.40 -4.19
C ILE A 39 -1.58 -0.04 -4.47
N ILE A 40 -2.26 -0.69 -3.52
CA ILE A 40 -2.85 -2.02 -3.71
C ILE A 40 -3.88 -1.97 -4.84
N ASP A 41 -4.79 -1.00 -4.83
CA ASP A 41 -5.79 -0.83 -5.88
C ASP A 41 -5.14 -0.66 -7.25
N GLN A 42 -4.10 0.17 -7.36
CA GLN A 42 -3.35 0.36 -8.61
C GLN A 42 -2.70 -0.94 -9.09
N TYR A 43 -2.10 -1.71 -8.18
CA TYR A 43 -1.47 -2.98 -8.51
C TYR A 43 -2.50 -4.01 -8.99
N VAL A 44 -3.64 -4.11 -8.31
CA VAL A 44 -4.74 -4.99 -8.68
C VAL A 44 -5.29 -4.63 -10.05
N GLN A 45 -5.54 -3.34 -10.32
CA GLN A 45 -6.04 -2.89 -11.63
C GLN A 45 -5.04 -3.20 -12.75
N GLN A 46 -3.75 -2.96 -12.55
CA GLN A 46 -2.72 -3.31 -13.55
C GLN A 46 -2.65 -4.82 -13.79
N THR A 47 -2.82 -5.62 -12.75
CA THR A 47 -2.78 -7.10 -12.84
C THR A 47 -4.02 -7.65 -13.57
N LEU A 48 -5.22 -7.13 -13.26
CA LEU A 48 -6.46 -7.51 -13.94
C LEU A 48 -6.45 -7.09 -15.43
N VAL A 49 -5.97 -5.89 -15.74
CA VAL A 49 -5.80 -5.43 -17.13
C VAL A 49 -4.80 -6.29 -17.90
N ALA A 50 -3.72 -6.76 -17.24
CA ALA A 50 -2.75 -7.65 -17.88
C ALA A 50 -3.31 -9.06 -18.14
N ILE A 51 -4.21 -9.55 -17.29
CA ILE A 51 -4.88 -10.85 -17.47
C ILE A 51 -5.95 -10.77 -18.57
N SER A 52 -6.73 -9.68 -18.63
CA SER A 52 -7.79 -9.51 -19.63
C SER A 52 -7.29 -9.21 -21.05
N LYS A 53 -5.99 -8.92 -21.20
CA LYS A 53 -5.31 -8.69 -22.50
C LYS A 53 -4.54 -9.91 -23.01
N LYS A 54 -4.58 -11.03 -22.29
CA LYS A 54 -4.07 -12.34 -22.75
C LYS A 54 -5.20 -13.19 -23.29
#